data_AF-A0A538A5M8-F1
#
_entry.id   AF-A0A538A5M8-F1
#
_cell.length_a   1.000
_cell.length_b   1.000
_cell.length_c   1.000
_cell.angle_alpha   90.00
_cell.angle_beta   90.00
_cell.angle_gamma   90.00
#
_symmetry.space_group_name_H-M   'P 1'
#
loop_
_entity.id
_entity.type
_entity.pdbx_description
1 polymer ?
#
loop_
_entity_poly.entity_id
_entity_poly.type
_entity_poly.pdbx_seq_one_letter_code
_entity_poly.pdbx_strand_id
1 'polypeptide(L)'
;MDAALLASYASEDARRGPAPDGAFTGAAGGAPCGDLVRVSITIEEGAIAEVTFDAEGCTTATAAAAAVAEAAEGESVLEAAKIGAEDVAAALGGLSPQGRHAADLAADALHRALSAAASSGDRLADPPPTGERVLVAMSGGVDSAVAALLERERGADVVAVTLKLWADQHNNGAKSCCSPEAVLGARSLAHRMGIPHLMLDLEELFRTRVVGEFVRGYAAGRTPNPCVICNGDVRIDAMLELADRLGASSLATGHYARVIDDGEGPLLAAATDEAKDQTYMLSGVRPQTLARLRFPLADLTKPRVRELAAAADLPVASKIESQDLCFLAGEGKRSFLKRHGGLEDRTGQIVDGDGRVVGEHRGFHNFTIGQRRGIGIGGGDPLYVLRTDARSNRVVVGSRNDLARRRVRVRDALLRRPGDRVDRVKLRYRSRPIDCEVTAPAGRHPELWLELAEPAYGVAPGQTACLMDGEMVVGHATIAA
;
A
#
# COMPACT_ATOMS: atom_id res chain seq x y z
N MET A 1 5.54 7.02 38.76
CA MET A 1 4.08 6.89 38.91
C MET A 1 3.65 7.75 40.06
N ASP A 2 2.95 8.83 39.74
CA ASP A 2 2.32 9.71 40.72
C ASP A 2 0.88 9.24 40.95
N ALA A 3 0.62 8.63 42.10
CA ALA A 3 -0.69 8.08 42.41
C ALA A 3 -1.77 9.16 42.58
N ALA A 4 -1.40 10.38 42.99
CA ALA A 4 -2.34 11.47 43.17
C ALA A 4 -2.79 12.01 41.80
N LEU A 5 -1.85 12.15 40.86
CA LEU A 5 -2.14 12.59 39.50
C LEU A 5 -3.04 11.59 38.76
N LEU A 6 -2.73 10.30 38.87
CA LEU A 6 -3.57 9.24 38.30
C LEU A 6 -5.00 9.26 38.87
N ALA A 7 -5.14 9.42 40.18
CA ALA A 7 -6.46 9.52 40.82
C ALA A 7 -7.23 10.77 40.36
N SER A 8 -6.55 11.90 40.17
CA SER A 8 -7.14 13.14 39.65
C SER A 8 -7.75 12.92 38.26
N TYR A 9 -6.96 12.38 37.32
CA TYR A 9 -7.45 12.08 35.96
C TYR A 9 -8.55 11.02 35.94
N ALA A 10 -8.45 9.98 36.78
CA ALA A 10 -9.49 8.97 36.86
C ALA A 10 -10.84 9.50 37.40
N SER A 11 -10.80 10.61 38.13
CA SER A 11 -11.98 11.31 38.65
C SER A 11 -12.45 12.47 37.76
N GLU A 12 -11.81 12.71 36.62
CA GLU A 12 -12.23 13.74 35.68
C GLU A 12 -13.60 13.41 35.08
N ASP A 13 -14.53 14.34 35.19
CA ASP A 13 -15.89 14.21 34.65
C ASP A 13 -16.20 15.28 33.59
N ALA A 14 -15.31 16.26 33.39
CA ALA A 14 -15.56 17.40 32.50
C ALA A 14 -15.68 16.99 31.02
N ARG A 15 -14.82 16.08 30.56
CA ARG A 15 -14.83 15.53 29.19
C ARG A 15 -15.45 14.14 29.11
N ARG A 16 -15.97 13.62 30.22
CA ARG A 16 -16.55 12.29 30.25
C ARG A 16 -18.00 12.35 29.79
N GLY A 17 -18.33 11.66 28.71
CA GLY A 17 -19.68 11.74 28.19
C GLY A 17 -19.87 11.18 26.79
N PRO A 18 -21.09 11.36 26.22
CA PRO A 18 -21.38 10.93 24.86
C PRO A 18 -20.54 11.73 23.85
N ALA A 19 -20.45 11.19 22.63
CA ALA A 19 -19.86 11.92 21.50
C ALA A 19 -20.70 13.17 21.18
N PRO A 20 -20.07 14.35 20.98
CA PRO A 20 -20.76 15.53 20.46
C PRO A 20 -21.33 15.27 19.07
N ASP A 21 -22.32 16.08 18.67
CA ASP A 21 -22.88 16.01 17.32
C ASP A 21 -21.80 16.33 16.27
N GLY A 22 -21.69 15.49 15.25
CA GLY A 22 -20.68 15.64 14.20
C GLY A 22 -19.25 15.22 14.61
N ALA A 23 -19.07 14.65 15.79
CA ALA A 23 -17.76 14.19 16.23
C ALA A 23 -17.26 12.96 15.45
N PHE A 24 -15.94 12.90 15.28
CA PHE A 24 -15.23 11.71 14.83
C PHE A 24 -14.88 10.86 16.04
N THR A 25 -15.35 9.62 16.10
CA THR A 25 -15.11 8.72 17.22
C THR A 25 -14.14 7.60 16.85
N GLY A 26 -13.15 7.38 17.70
CA GLY A 26 -12.26 6.24 17.66
C GLY A 26 -12.41 5.38 18.91
N ALA A 27 -12.32 4.06 18.74
CA ALA A 27 -12.40 3.11 19.84
C ALA A 27 -11.27 2.08 19.78
N ALA A 28 -10.62 1.83 20.91
CA ALA A 28 -9.56 0.85 21.06
C ALA A 28 -9.82 -0.04 22.28
N GLY A 29 -9.77 -1.36 22.08
CA GLY A 29 -10.01 -2.35 23.12
C GLY A 29 -9.76 -3.77 22.59
N GLY A 30 -10.14 -4.78 23.37
CA GLY A 30 -10.01 -6.19 22.98
C GLY A 30 -8.68 -6.84 23.36
N ALA A 31 -7.93 -6.22 24.27
CA ALA A 31 -6.82 -6.87 24.96
C ALA A 31 -7.33 -7.88 26.00
N PRO A 32 -6.47 -8.80 26.51
CA PRO A 32 -6.88 -9.79 27.52
C PRO A 32 -7.50 -9.20 28.78
N CYS A 33 -7.23 -7.93 29.11
CA CYS A 33 -7.79 -7.24 30.27
C CYS A 33 -9.27 -6.86 30.10
N GLY A 34 -9.79 -6.81 28.87
CA GLY A 34 -11.17 -6.40 28.59
C GLY A 34 -11.39 -4.87 28.59
N ASP A 35 -10.35 -4.07 28.78
CA ASP A 35 -10.45 -2.61 28.74
C ASP A 35 -10.86 -2.12 27.33
N LEU A 36 -11.66 -1.06 27.31
CA LEU A 36 -12.14 -0.37 26.11
C LEU A 36 -12.11 1.13 26.36
N VAL A 37 -11.46 1.87 25.46
CA VAL A 37 -11.42 3.33 25.47
C VAL A 37 -12.04 3.86 24.18
N ARG A 38 -12.88 4.88 24.30
CA ARG A 38 -13.46 5.65 23.20
C ARG A 38 -13.07 7.11 23.37
N VAL A 39 -12.66 7.74 22.28
CA VAL A 39 -12.36 9.17 22.21
C VAL A 39 -13.13 9.74 21.02
N SER A 40 -13.83 10.85 21.23
CA SER A 40 -14.57 11.57 20.19
C SER A 40 -14.05 12.99 20.09
N ILE A 41 -13.82 13.47 18.88
CA ILE A 41 -13.28 14.80 18.61
C ILE A 41 -14.17 15.55 17.61
N THR A 42 -14.39 16.83 17.82
CA THR A 42 -14.88 17.75 16.78
C THR A 42 -13.71 18.57 16.24
N ILE A 43 -13.80 18.99 14.98
CA ILE A 43 -12.75 19.77 14.33
C ILE A 43 -13.36 21.06 13.81
N GLU A 44 -12.80 22.20 14.22
CA GLU A 44 -13.13 23.53 13.74
C GLU A 44 -11.85 24.22 13.29
N GLU A 45 -11.84 24.76 12.06
CA GLU A 45 -10.70 25.49 11.49
C GLU A 45 -9.33 24.76 11.59
N GLY A 46 -9.35 23.41 11.56
CA GLY A 46 -8.15 22.58 11.64
C GLY A 46 -7.61 22.33 13.06
N ALA A 47 -8.36 22.74 14.08
CA ALA A 47 -8.08 22.46 15.49
C ALA A 47 -9.14 21.55 16.11
N ILE A 48 -8.75 20.81 17.15
CA ILE A 48 -9.65 19.97 17.94
C ILE A 48 -10.46 20.88 18.87
N ALA A 49 -11.74 21.10 18.56
CA ALA A 49 -12.57 22.07 19.26
C ALA A 49 -13.15 21.53 20.57
N GLU A 50 -13.63 20.29 20.55
CA GLU A 50 -14.17 19.59 21.72
C GLU A 50 -13.68 18.14 21.71
N VAL A 51 -13.33 17.63 22.89
CA VAL A 51 -12.99 16.22 23.07
C VAL A 51 -13.86 15.61 24.16
N THR A 52 -14.49 14.47 23.85
CA THR A 52 -15.12 13.62 24.88
C THR A 52 -14.51 12.24 24.89
N PHE A 53 -14.53 11.60 26.06
CA PHE A 53 -14.08 10.23 26.21
C PHE A 53 -15.07 9.37 27.00
N ASP A 54 -14.97 8.08 26.76
CA ASP A 54 -15.60 7.03 27.55
C ASP A 54 -14.61 5.86 27.73
N ALA A 55 -14.63 5.23 28.90
CA ALA A 55 -13.72 4.15 29.23
C ALA A 55 -14.41 3.11 30.10
N GLU A 56 -14.36 1.85 29.65
CA GLU A 56 -14.80 0.68 30.37
C GLU A 56 -13.55 -0.14 30.74
N GLY A 57 -13.31 -0.40 32.03
CA GLY A 57 -12.12 -1.16 32.44
C GLY A 57 -11.45 -0.65 33.71
N CYS A 58 -10.13 -0.76 33.76
CA CYS A 58 -9.34 -0.35 34.92
C CYS A 58 -9.25 1.18 35.10
N THR A 59 -9.00 1.63 36.33
CA THR A 59 -8.84 3.06 36.69
C THR A 59 -7.74 3.74 35.86
N THR A 60 -6.67 3.03 35.51
CA THR A 60 -5.60 3.54 34.65
C THR A 60 -6.08 3.81 33.23
N ALA A 61 -7.01 3.02 32.69
CA ALA A 61 -7.60 3.25 31.37
C ALA A 61 -8.46 4.51 31.34
N THR A 62 -9.27 4.73 32.38
CA THR A 62 -10.04 5.98 32.54
C THR A 62 -9.10 7.18 32.66
N ALA A 63 -8.07 7.10 33.50
CA ALA A 63 -7.09 8.17 33.65
C ALA A 63 -6.33 8.45 32.34
N ALA A 64 -5.97 7.43 31.57
CA ALA A 64 -5.30 7.58 30.29
C ALA A 64 -6.20 8.22 29.23
N ALA A 65 -7.49 7.86 29.20
CA ALA A 65 -8.47 8.47 28.30
C ALA A 65 -8.65 9.97 28.60
N ALA A 66 -8.78 10.29 29.89
CA ALA A 66 -8.83 11.67 30.40
C ALA A 66 -7.58 12.48 30.00
N ALA A 67 -6.38 11.92 30.22
CA ALA A 67 -5.12 12.57 29.85
C ALA A 67 -4.97 12.81 28.34
N VAL A 68 -5.45 11.88 27.50
CA VAL A 68 -5.49 12.07 26.05
C VAL A 68 -6.47 13.16 25.65
N ALA A 69 -7.64 13.22 26.28
CA ALA A 69 -8.65 14.23 25.99
C ALA A 69 -8.15 15.63 26.35
N GLU A 70 -7.55 15.80 27.52
CA GLU A 70 -6.91 17.05 27.94
C GLU A 70 -5.78 17.47 26.99
N ALA A 71 -4.91 16.53 26.60
CA ALA A 71 -3.77 16.83 25.74
C ALA A 71 -4.15 17.18 24.29
N ALA A 72 -5.30 16.70 23.81
CA ALA A 72 -5.73 16.91 22.43
C ALA A 72 -6.62 18.15 22.25
N GLU A 73 -7.38 18.54 23.28
CA GLU A 73 -8.34 19.65 23.20
C GLU A 73 -7.63 21.00 22.97
N GLY A 74 -8.07 21.74 21.95
CA GLY A 74 -7.48 23.01 21.54
C GLY A 74 -6.22 22.91 20.68
N GLU A 75 -5.65 21.71 20.51
CA GLU A 75 -4.50 21.50 19.64
C GLU A 75 -4.89 21.46 18.16
N SER A 76 -3.94 21.77 17.28
CA SER A 76 -4.14 21.51 15.85
C SER A 76 -4.24 20.00 15.58
N VAL A 77 -4.94 19.60 14.51
CA VAL A 77 -5.02 18.17 14.10
C VAL A 77 -3.63 17.54 13.96
N LEU A 78 -2.64 18.29 13.48
CA LEU A 78 -1.27 17.81 13.31
C LEU A 78 -0.53 17.66 14.64
N GLU A 79 -0.71 18.57 15.60
CA GLU A 79 -0.10 18.40 16.93
C GLU A 79 -0.77 17.26 17.71
N ALA A 80 -2.10 17.14 17.65
CA ALA A 80 -2.82 16.00 18.22
C ALA A 80 -2.35 14.65 17.63
N ALA A 81 -1.99 14.63 16.34
CA ALA A 81 -1.43 13.45 15.66
C ALA A 81 0.00 13.07 16.12
N LYS A 82 0.65 13.86 16.98
CA LYS A 82 1.92 13.50 17.63
C LYS A 82 1.74 12.84 18.99
N ILE A 83 0.57 12.96 19.61
CA ILE A 83 0.29 12.40 20.94
C ILE A 83 0.41 10.87 20.87
N GLY A 84 1.39 10.32 21.60
CA GLY A 84 1.67 8.90 21.70
C GLY A 84 1.52 8.37 23.14
N ALA A 85 1.65 7.05 23.29
CA ALA A 85 1.51 6.39 24.59
C ALA A 85 2.54 6.86 25.63
N GLU A 86 3.74 7.27 25.20
CA GLU A 86 4.74 7.81 26.13
C GLU A 86 4.35 9.21 26.64
N ASP A 87 3.69 10.05 25.82
CA ASP A 87 3.19 11.36 26.24
C ASP A 87 2.07 11.19 27.27
N VAL A 88 1.14 10.27 27.01
CA VAL A 88 0.06 9.91 27.94
C VAL A 88 0.62 9.36 29.25
N ALA A 89 1.60 8.47 29.17
CA ALA A 89 2.25 7.93 30.35
C ALA A 89 2.98 9.03 31.15
N ALA A 90 3.63 9.98 30.47
CA ALA A 90 4.29 11.11 31.11
C ALA A 90 3.30 12.06 31.79
N ALA A 91 2.17 12.36 31.14
CA ALA A 91 1.07 13.17 31.69
C ALA A 91 0.49 12.57 32.98
N LEU A 92 0.54 11.24 33.13
CA LEU A 92 0.13 10.52 34.34
C LEU A 92 1.24 10.36 35.40
N GLY A 93 2.37 11.07 35.26
CA GLY A 93 3.50 10.97 36.20
C GLY A 93 4.28 9.66 36.07
N GLY A 94 4.23 9.04 34.88
CA GLY A 94 4.81 7.76 34.54
C GLY A 94 3.93 6.57 34.94
N LEU A 95 3.91 5.53 34.11
CA LEU A 95 3.13 4.31 34.34
C LEU A 95 4.02 3.10 34.64
N SER A 96 3.48 2.15 35.42
CA SER A 96 4.10 0.84 35.57
C SER A 96 4.11 0.09 34.22
N PRO A 97 4.96 -0.94 34.03
CA PRO A 97 4.93 -1.75 32.80
C PRO A 97 3.55 -2.34 32.48
N GLN A 98 2.76 -2.67 33.50
CA GLN A 98 1.38 -3.17 33.35
C GLN A 98 0.40 -2.05 32.96
N GLY A 99 0.62 -0.83 33.47
CA GLY A 99 -0.22 0.34 33.16
C GLY A 99 0.03 0.92 31.76
N ARG A 100 1.18 0.66 31.12
CA ARG A 100 1.50 1.18 29.78
C ARG A 100 0.44 0.85 28.73
N HIS A 101 -0.17 -0.33 28.84
CA HIS A 101 -1.23 -0.74 27.93
C HIS A 101 -2.43 0.22 27.91
N ALA A 102 -2.78 0.82 29.06
CA ALA A 102 -3.84 1.82 29.13
C ALA A 102 -3.52 3.08 28.31
N ALA A 103 -2.26 3.52 28.34
CA ALA A 103 -1.79 4.63 27.50
C ALA A 103 -1.81 4.26 26.02
N ASP A 104 -1.43 3.03 25.65
CA ASP A 104 -1.53 2.54 24.28
C ASP A 104 -2.98 2.53 23.77
N LEU A 105 -3.94 2.07 24.59
CA LEU A 105 -5.36 2.08 24.24
C LEU A 105 -5.90 3.49 24.06
N ALA A 106 -5.62 4.39 24.99
CA ALA A 106 -6.12 5.76 24.92
C ALA A 106 -5.54 6.51 23.70
N ALA A 107 -4.24 6.37 23.45
CA ALA A 107 -3.61 6.93 22.26
C ALA A 107 -4.19 6.29 20.97
N ASP A 108 -4.40 4.98 20.92
CA ASP A 108 -4.99 4.35 19.74
C ASP A 108 -6.45 4.77 19.50
N ALA A 109 -7.23 5.02 20.55
CA ALA A 109 -8.58 5.56 20.43
C ALA A 109 -8.56 6.96 19.80
N LEU A 110 -7.70 7.89 20.26
CA LEU A 110 -7.53 9.20 19.63
C LEU A 110 -7.11 9.08 18.17
N HIS A 111 -6.11 8.25 17.87
CA HIS A 111 -5.62 8.10 16.49
C HIS A 111 -6.65 7.46 15.54
N ARG A 112 -7.58 6.66 16.06
CA ARG A 112 -8.74 6.17 15.28
C ARG A 112 -9.76 7.28 15.03
N ALA A 113 -9.97 8.18 15.99
CA ALA A 113 -10.81 9.36 15.80
C ALA A 113 -10.20 10.29 14.72
N LEU A 114 -8.88 10.55 14.80
CA LEU A 114 -8.13 11.28 13.77
C LEU A 114 -8.17 10.58 12.41
N SER A 115 -8.19 9.24 12.38
CA SER A 115 -8.33 8.47 11.13
C SER A 115 -9.73 8.59 10.51
N ALA A 116 -10.77 8.67 11.33
CA ALA A 116 -12.12 8.95 10.85
C ALA A 116 -12.22 10.37 10.26
N ALA A 117 -11.61 11.37 10.90
CA ALA A 117 -11.46 12.72 10.34
C ALA A 117 -10.64 12.73 9.03
N ALA A 118 -9.52 11.99 8.99
CA ALA A 118 -8.73 11.79 7.77
C ALA A 118 -9.53 11.11 6.63
N SER A 119 -10.68 10.52 6.92
CA SER A 119 -11.57 9.91 5.94
C SER A 119 -12.82 10.74 5.61
N SER A 120 -13.07 11.87 6.29
CA SER A 120 -14.35 12.61 6.22
C SER A 120 -14.49 13.56 5.03
N GLY A 121 -13.41 13.82 4.30
CA GLY A 121 -13.37 14.85 3.24
C GLY A 121 -13.13 16.27 3.75
N ASP A 122 -13.15 16.49 5.06
CA ASP A 122 -12.96 17.82 5.64
C ASP A 122 -11.53 18.31 5.55
N ARG A 123 -11.36 19.63 5.53
CA ARG A 123 -10.06 20.26 5.63
C ARG A 123 -9.52 20.11 7.05
N LEU A 124 -8.30 19.61 7.18
CA LEU A 124 -7.68 19.26 8.46
C LEU A 124 -6.57 20.22 8.88
N ALA A 125 -5.92 20.88 7.92
CA ALA A 125 -4.90 21.88 8.22
C ALA A 125 -4.73 22.89 7.07
N ASP A 126 -4.35 24.12 7.41
CA ASP A 126 -3.81 25.09 6.46
C ASP A 126 -2.38 24.72 6.03
N PRO A 127 -1.94 25.11 4.82
CA PRO A 127 -0.54 25.03 4.43
C PRO A 127 0.37 25.75 5.45
N PRO A 128 1.61 25.28 5.65
CA PRO A 128 2.52 25.94 6.57
C PRO A 128 2.79 27.39 6.11
N PRO A 129 3.00 28.34 7.05
CA PRO A 129 3.20 29.75 6.73
C PRO A 129 4.50 29.99 5.93
N THR A 130 5.47 29.10 6.06
CA THR A 130 6.74 29.12 5.31
C THR A 130 7.16 27.70 4.95
N GLY A 131 7.86 27.55 3.84
CA GLY A 131 8.35 26.25 3.38
C GLY A 131 7.29 25.40 2.69
N GLU A 132 7.57 24.11 2.58
CA GLU A 132 6.71 23.14 1.90
C GLU A 132 6.28 22.06 2.90
N ARG A 133 4.99 21.73 2.94
CA ARG A 133 4.51 20.52 3.60
C ARG A 133 4.48 19.35 2.64
N VAL A 134 5.01 18.22 3.09
CA VAL A 134 5.09 16.96 2.34
C VAL A 134 4.42 15.86 3.13
N LEU A 135 3.44 15.20 2.51
CA LEU A 135 2.86 13.97 3.05
C LEU A 135 3.79 12.81 2.70
N VAL A 136 4.19 11.98 3.66
CA VAL A 136 5.07 10.83 3.45
C VAL A 136 4.31 9.53 3.72
N ALA A 137 4.24 8.67 2.71
CA ALA A 137 3.65 7.34 2.86
C ALA A 137 4.56 6.41 3.68
N MET A 138 4.18 6.14 4.93
CA MET A 138 4.93 5.29 5.87
C MET A 138 4.30 3.92 6.05
N SER A 139 4.97 2.88 5.53
CA SER A 139 4.51 1.49 5.63
C SER A 139 5.13 0.73 6.82
N GLY A 140 5.84 1.43 7.71
CA GLY A 140 6.62 0.83 8.81
C GLY A 140 7.84 0.05 8.35
N GLY A 141 8.30 0.26 7.11
CA GLY A 141 9.52 -0.31 6.54
C GLY A 141 10.67 0.69 6.50
N VAL A 142 11.90 0.19 6.28
CA VAL A 142 13.11 1.02 6.22
C VAL A 142 13.05 2.09 5.13
N ASP A 143 12.52 1.74 3.95
CA ASP A 143 12.50 2.66 2.80
C ASP A 143 11.64 3.90 3.08
N SER A 144 10.42 3.71 3.56
CA SER A 144 9.54 4.83 3.88
C SER A 144 10.03 5.68 5.05
N ALA A 145 10.75 5.07 6.00
CA ALA A 145 11.31 5.79 7.13
C ALA A 145 12.48 6.69 6.70
N VAL A 146 13.36 6.18 5.83
CA VAL A 146 14.45 6.97 5.26
C VAL A 146 13.91 8.04 4.30
N ALA A 147 12.84 7.75 3.55
CA ALA A 147 12.18 8.78 2.75
C ALA A 147 11.66 9.94 3.62
N ALA A 148 11.03 9.64 4.76
CA ALA A 148 10.60 10.67 5.72
C ALA A 148 11.78 11.44 6.31
N LEU A 149 12.88 10.74 6.65
CA LEU A 149 14.10 11.35 7.17
C LEU A 149 14.68 12.36 6.16
N LEU A 150 14.82 11.97 4.90
CA LEU A 150 15.40 12.80 3.85
C LEU A 150 14.57 14.05 3.54
N GLU A 151 13.23 13.93 3.52
CA GLU A 151 12.36 15.11 3.36
C GLU A 151 12.48 16.06 4.56
N ARG A 152 12.61 15.52 5.77
CA ARG A 152 12.80 16.33 6.98
C ARG A 152 14.17 17.02 6.98
N GLU A 153 15.23 16.34 6.55
CA GLU A 153 16.59 16.91 6.38
C GLU A 153 16.65 17.99 5.30
N ARG A 154 15.80 17.90 4.28
CA ARG A 154 15.59 18.97 3.29
C ARG A 154 14.91 20.22 3.87
N GLY A 155 14.34 20.12 5.07
CA GLY A 155 13.63 21.20 5.74
C GLY A 155 12.13 21.26 5.41
N ALA A 156 11.54 20.16 4.90
CA ALA A 156 10.10 20.09 4.71
C ALA A 156 9.35 19.93 6.04
N ASP A 157 8.15 20.49 6.10
CA ASP A 157 7.17 20.14 7.13
C ASP A 157 6.57 18.76 6.77
N VAL A 158 7.02 17.71 7.47
CA VAL A 158 6.68 16.33 7.11
C VAL A 158 5.48 15.87 7.93
N VAL A 159 4.48 15.32 7.24
CA VAL A 159 3.38 14.57 7.87
C VAL A 159 3.43 13.12 7.40
N ALA A 160 3.36 12.15 8.29
CA ALA A 160 3.35 10.74 7.96
C ALA A 160 1.91 10.22 7.78
N VAL A 161 1.69 9.38 6.77
CA VAL A 161 0.44 8.62 6.61
C VAL A 161 0.70 7.12 6.46
N THR A 162 -0.08 6.31 7.16
CA THR A 162 -0.17 4.87 6.92
C THR A 162 -1.54 4.50 6.37
N LEU A 163 -1.57 3.54 5.44
CA LEU A 163 -2.82 3.07 4.84
C LEU A 163 -3.25 1.76 5.48
N LYS A 164 -4.50 1.71 5.93
CA LYS A 164 -5.18 0.46 6.26
C LYS A 164 -5.87 -0.05 5.01
N LEU A 165 -5.28 -1.06 4.37
CA LEU A 165 -5.75 -1.61 3.08
C LEU A 165 -6.50 -2.93 3.23
N TRP A 166 -6.11 -3.77 4.20
CA TRP A 166 -6.65 -5.10 4.32
C TRP A 166 -6.50 -5.67 5.73
N ALA A 167 -7.60 -6.10 6.31
CA ALA A 167 -7.64 -6.85 7.56
C ALA A 167 -8.26 -8.23 7.28
N ASP A 168 -7.49 -9.30 7.50
CA ASP A 168 -7.98 -10.68 7.48
C ASP A 168 -7.32 -11.43 8.64
N GLN A 169 -8.13 -12.11 9.45
CA GLN A 169 -7.68 -12.86 10.62
C GLN A 169 -6.72 -14.01 10.26
N HIS A 170 -6.74 -14.48 9.01
CA HIS A 170 -5.83 -15.52 8.52
C HIS A 170 -4.49 -14.96 8.01
N ASN A 171 -4.38 -13.64 7.86
CA ASN A 171 -3.14 -13.02 7.43
C ASN A 171 -2.16 -12.90 8.61
N ASN A 172 -0.88 -13.11 8.30
CA ASN A 172 0.17 -12.84 9.25
C ASN A 172 0.43 -11.32 9.31
N GLY A 173 -0.03 -10.68 10.39
CA GLY A 173 0.14 -9.24 10.61
C GLY A 173 1.59 -8.77 10.48
N ALA A 174 2.56 -9.55 10.97
CA ALA A 174 3.98 -9.23 10.87
C ALA A 174 4.54 -9.22 9.42
N LYS A 175 3.84 -9.87 8.47
CA LYS A 175 4.19 -9.88 7.03
C LYS A 175 3.38 -8.88 6.20
N SER A 176 2.30 -8.33 6.75
CA SER A 176 1.47 -7.32 6.11
C SER A 176 1.94 -5.91 6.47
N CYS A 177 2.11 -5.04 5.49
CA CYS A 177 2.45 -3.63 5.72
C CYS A 177 1.29 -2.77 6.24
N CYS A 178 0.09 -3.35 6.36
CA CYS A 178 -1.15 -2.65 6.70
C CYS A 178 -1.95 -3.32 7.83
N SER A 179 -1.31 -4.22 8.59
CA SER A 179 -1.92 -4.79 9.80
C SER A 179 -2.00 -3.76 10.93
N PRO A 180 -2.83 -3.98 11.96
CA PRO A 180 -2.85 -3.14 13.16
C PRO A 180 -1.45 -2.94 13.77
N GLU A 181 -0.63 -4.00 13.85
CA GLU A 181 0.74 -3.93 14.36
C GLU A 181 1.65 -3.09 13.46
N ALA A 182 1.47 -3.16 12.14
CA ALA A 182 2.23 -2.35 11.19
C ALA A 182 1.87 -0.86 11.30
N VAL A 183 0.59 -0.53 11.52
CA VAL A 183 0.13 0.85 11.76
C VAL A 183 0.73 1.40 13.05
N LEU A 184 0.64 0.67 14.16
CA LEU A 184 1.24 1.07 15.45
C LEU A 184 2.77 1.23 15.33
N GLY A 185 3.44 0.31 14.63
CA GLY A 185 4.88 0.40 14.37
C GLY A 185 5.27 1.62 13.53
N ALA A 186 4.48 1.97 12.52
CA ALA A 186 4.69 3.16 11.70
C ALA A 186 4.45 4.46 12.50
N ARG A 187 3.39 4.51 13.31
CA ARG A 187 3.08 5.62 14.23
C ARG A 187 4.23 5.86 15.21
N SER A 188 4.63 4.80 15.91
CA SER A 188 5.75 4.86 16.88
C SER A 188 7.06 5.31 16.24
N LEU A 189 7.30 4.93 14.97
CA LEU A 189 8.47 5.39 14.23
C LEU A 189 8.37 6.87 13.84
N ALA A 190 7.21 7.33 13.38
CA ALA A 190 6.97 8.74 13.06
C ALA A 190 7.13 9.62 14.31
N HIS A 191 6.55 9.21 15.44
CA HIS A 191 6.67 9.93 16.73
C HIS A 191 8.12 10.02 17.20
N ARG A 192 8.92 8.95 17.08
CA ARG A 192 10.38 9.00 17.35
C ARG A 192 11.12 10.01 16.47
N MET A 193 10.59 10.29 15.28
CA MET A 193 11.13 11.28 14.35
C MET A 193 10.53 12.68 14.57
N GLY A 194 9.64 12.87 15.56
CA GLY A 194 8.92 14.12 15.81
C GLY A 194 7.88 14.45 14.72
N ILE A 195 7.45 13.45 13.95
CA ILE A 195 6.57 13.60 12.79
C ILE A 195 5.14 13.23 13.18
N PRO A 196 4.13 14.07 12.88
CA PRO A 196 2.72 13.73 13.08
C PRO A 196 2.32 12.55 12.19
N HIS A 197 1.51 11.64 12.72
CA HIS A 197 1.10 10.43 12.03
C HIS A 197 -0.42 10.33 11.92
N LEU A 198 -0.90 10.09 10.70
CA LEU A 198 -2.30 9.80 10.43
C LEU A 198 -2.45 8.41 9.80
N MET A 199 -3.63 7.82 9.98
CA MET A 199 -4.03 6.62 9.27
C MET A 199 -5.18 6.95 8.33
N LEU A 200 -5.11 6.46 7.09
CA LEU A 200 -6.20 6.50 6.14
C LEU A 200 -6.76 5.09 5.94
N ASP A 201 -8.06 4.91 6.22
CA ASP A 201 -8.73 3.64 6.00
C ASP A 201 -9.24 3.56 4.56
N LEU A 202 -8.66 2.65 3.78
CA LEU A 202 -9.02 2.39 2.40
C LEU A 202 -9.46 0.94 2.20
N GLU A 203 -9.83 0.24 3.27
CA GLU A 203 -10.06 -1.21 3.23
C GLU A 203 -11.17 -1.58 2.23
N GLU A 204 -12.29 -0.85 2.22
CA GLU A 204 -13.41 -1.13 1.32
C GLU A 204 -13.09 -0.81 -0.14
N LEU A 205 -12.42 0.32 -0.38
CA LEU A 205 -11.97 0.70 -1.72
C LEU A 205 -10.97 -0.33 -2.26
N PHE A 206 -10.02 -0.75 -1.43
CA PHE A 206 -9.03 -1.76 -1.76
C PHE A 206 -9.67 -3.14 -2.03
N ARG A 207 -10.63 -3.55 -1.19
CA ARG A 207 -11.41 -4.78 -1.36
C ARG A 207 -12.11 -4.79 -2.72
N THR A 208 -12.81 -3.72 -3.06
CA THR A 208 -13.62 -3.67 -4.29
C THR A 208 -12.75 -3.55 -5.55
N ARG A 209 -11.76 -2.65 -5.55
CA ARG A 209 -10.99 -2.27 -6.74
C ARG A 209 -9.75 -3.13 -6.98
N VAL A 210 -9.11 -3.63 -5.93
CA VAL A 210 -7.86 -4.40 -6.05
C VAL A 210 -8.14 -5.89 -5.86
N VAL A 211 -8.71 -6.28 -4.72
CA VAL A 211 -8.96 -7.69 -4.41
C VAL A 211 -10.07 -8.26 -5.31
N GLY A 212 -11.15 -7.49 -5.52
CA GLY A 212 -12.25 -7.89 -6.41
C GLY A 212 -11.77 -8.14 -7.84
N GLU A 213 -10.98 -7.23 -8.41
CA GLU A 213 -10.38 -7.43 -9.75
C GLU A 213 -9.39 -8.59 -9.78
N PHE A 214 -8.61 -8.78 -8.71
CA PHE A 214 -7.72 -9.93 -8.58
C PHE A 214 -8.48 -11.25 -8.67
N VAL A 215 -9.53 -11.40 -7.87
CA VAL A 215 -10.40 -12.58 -7.84
C VAL A 215 -11.11 -12.78 -9.18
N ARG A 216 -11.74 -11.74 -9.74
CA ARG A 216 -12.40 -11.79 -11.06
C ARG A 216 -11.44 -12.19 -12.18
N GLY A 217 -10.21 -11.68 -12.12
CA GLY A 217 -9.15 -12.02 -13.07
C GLY A 217 -8.84 -13.53 -13.05
N TYR A 218 -8.59 -14.08 -11.87
CA TYR A 218 -8.33 -15.52 -11.72
C TYR A 218 -9.55 -16.38 -12.07
N ALA A 219 -10.76 -15.96 -11.71
CA ALA A 219 -12.00 -16.64 -12.11
C ALA A 219 -12.17 -16.70 -13.63
N ALA A 220 -11.64 -15.72 -14.37
CA ALA A 220 -11.64 -15.66 -15.83
C ALA A 220 -10.41 -16.28 -16.49
N GLY A 221 -9.51 -16.93 -15.73
CA GLY A 221 -8.28 -17.54 -16.27
C GLY A 221 -7.14 -16.56 -16.55
N ARG A 222 -7.27 -15.31 -16.11
CA ARG A 222 -6.24 -14.27 -16.25
C ARG A 222 -5.33 -14.21 -15.02
N THR A 223 -4.20 -13.53 -15.14
CA THR A 223 -3.25 -13.27 -14.05
C THR A 223 -3.11 -11.76 -13.84
N PRO A 224 -4.02 -11.13 -13.07
CA PRO A 224 -4.01 -9.68 -12.83
C PRO A 224 -2.78 -9.24 -12.01
N ASN A 225 -2.34 -7.99 -12.22
CA ASN A 225 -1.31 -7.36 -11.41
C ASN A 225 -1.95 -6.34 -10.42
N PRO A 226 -2.21 -6.75 -9.16
CA PRO A 226 -2.92 -5.89 -8.21
C PRO A 226 -2.11 -4.67 -7.76
N CYS A 227 -0.78 -4.70 -7.82
CA CYS A 227 0.06 -3.59 -7.37
C CYS A 227 -0.02 -2.38 -8.31
N VAL A 228 -0.07 -2.62 -9.63
CA VAL A 228 -0.23 -1.54 -10.62
C VAL A 228 -1.60 -0.87 -10.46
N ILE A 229 -2.66 -1.66 -10.24
CA ILE A 229 -4.01 -1.13 -9.97
C ILE A 229 -4.02 -0.33 -8.66
N CYS A 230 -3.46 -0.89 -7.59
CA CYS A 230 -3.42 -0.23 -6.28
C CYS A 230 -2.68 1.12 -6.32
N ASN A 231 -1.50 1.16 -6.95
CA ASN A 231 -0.73 2.40 -7.10
C ASN A 231 -1.40 3.41 -8.04
N GLY A 232 -1.98 2.93 -9.15
CA GLY A 232 -2.57 3.79 -10.18
C GLY A 232 -3.91 4.42 -9.81
N ASP A 233 -4.79 3.67 -9.12
CA ASP A 233 -6.21 4.02 -9.00
C ASP A 233 -6.73 4.07 -7.54
N VAL A 234 -5.91 3.72 -6.54
CA VAL A 234 -6.38 3.58 -5.15
C VAL A 234 -5.54 4.40 -4.19
N ARG A 235 -4.31 3.95 -3.94
CA ARG A 235 -3.58 4.44 -2.76
C ARG A 235 -2.99 5.83 -2.96
N ILE A 236 -2.43 6.10 -4.13
CA ILE A 236 -1.69 7.35 -4.36
C ILE A 236 -2.67 8.51 -4.49
N ASP A 237 -3.76 8.33 -5.22
CA ASP A 237 -4.80 9.34 -5.37
C ASP A 237 -5.45 9.67 -4.01
N ALA A 238 -5.82 8.67 -3.22
CA ALA A 238 -6.39 8.89 -1.89
C ALA A 238 -5.41 9.60 -0.93
N MET A 239 -4.10 9.32 -1.03
CA MET A 239 -3.09 10.04 -0.27
C MET A 239 -2.92 11.48 -0.76
N LEU A 240 -3.04 11.76 -2.05
CA LEU A 240 -3.00 13.13 -2.57
C LEU A 240 -4.24 13.93 -2.15
N GLU A 241 -5.43 13.31 -2.12
CA GLU A 241 -6.64 13.93 -1.58
C GLU A 241 -6.50 14.23 -0.08
N LEU A 242 -5.83 13.36 0.69
CA LEU A 242 -5.45 13.68 2.07
C LEU A 242 -4.40 14.79 2.14
N ALA A 243 -3.41 14.79 1.23
CA ALA A 243 -2.39 15.85 1.16
C ALA A 243 -3.05 17.22 0.96
N ASP A 244 -4.05 17.33 0.09
CA ASP A 244 -4.81 18.56 -0.14
C ASP A 244 -5.51 19.05 1.14
N ARG A 245 -6.15 18.14 1.87
CA ARG A 245 -6.84 18.44 3.14
C ARG A 245 -5.88 18.85 4.26
N LEU A 246 -4.62 18.43 4.19
CA LEU A 246 -3.57 18.79 5.13
C LEU A 246 -2.73 19.99 4.66
N GLY A 247 -3.04 20.62 3.52
CA GLY A 247 -2.23 21.70 2.96
C GLY A 247 -0.83 21.25 2.51
N ALA A 248 -0.64 19.96 2.23
CA ALA A 248 0.61 19.40 1.70
C ALA A 248 0.65 19.50 0.18
N SER A 249 1.73 20.09 -0.35
CA SER A 249 1.84 20.33 -1.80
C SER A 249 2.28 19.08 -2.58
N SER A 250 2.99 18.16 -1.92
CA SER A 250 3.51 16.94 -2.53
C SER A 250 3.38 15.70 -1.63
N LEU A 251 3.49 14.54 -2.27
CA LEU A 251 3.47 13.22 -1.64
C LEU A 251 4.79 12.50 -1.91
N ALA A 252 5.54 12.20 -0.86
CA ALA A 252 6.75 11.39 -0.93
C ALA A 252 6.44 9.93 -0.59
N THR A 253 7.09 9.01 -1.30
CA THR A 253 6.98 7.57 -1.01
C THR A 253 8.36 6.92 -1.00
N GLY A 254 8.50 5.81 -0.27
CA GLY A 254 9.73 4.99 -0.28
C GLY A 254 9.91 4.13 -1.54
N HIS A 255 9.34 4.53 -2.68
CA HIS A 255 9.55 3.79 -3.93
C HIS A 255 10.87 4.18 -4.59
N TYR A 256 11.50 3.21 -5.25
CA TYR A 256 12.69 3.40 -6.08
C TYR A 256 12.23 3.68 -7.52
N ALA A 257 12.03 4.96 -7.83
CA ALA A 257 11.77 5.47 -9.18
C ALA A 257 12.21 6.94 -9.26
N ARG A 258 12.33 7.50 -10.46
CA ARG A 258 12.52 8.94 -10.70
C ARG A 258 11.27 9.52 -11.36
N VAL A 259 11.03 10.81 -11.13
CA VAL A 259 10.14 11.62 -11.98
C VAL A 259 11.05 12.53 -12.80
N ILE A 260 10.89 12.49 -14.12
CA ILE A 260 11.61 13.37 -15.04
C ILE A 260 10.63 14.07 -15.97
N ASP A 261 11.02 15.22 -16.52
CA ASP A 261 10.25 15.94 -17.53
C ASP A 261 11.09 16.03 -18.80
N ASP A 262 10.56 15.54 -19.92
CA ASP A 262 11.22 15.60 -21.23
C ASP A 262 10.82 16.84 -22.05
N GLY A 263 10.11 17.80 -21.43
CA GLY A 263 9.56 19.00 -22.06
C GLY A 263 8.08 18.88 -22.45
N GLU A 264 7.51 17.67 -22.38
CA GLU A 264 6.09 17.40 -22.65
C GLU A 264 5.33 16.96 -21.37
N GLY A 265 5.95 17.15 -20.20
CA GLY A 265 5.37 16.85 -18.87
C GLY A 265 5.95 15.59 -18.21
N PRO A 266 5.55 15.30 -16.95
CA PRO A 266 6.24 14.34 -16.10
C PRO A 266 6.05 12.89 -16.55
N LEU A 267 7.16 12.16 -16.56
CA LEU A 267 7.29 10.73 -16.81
C LEU A 267 7.97 10.04 -15.63
N LEU A 268 7.65 8.76 -15.43
CA LEU A 268 8.43 7.90 -14.53
C LEU A 268 9.70 7.46 -15.25
N ALA A 269 10.81 7.39 -14.55
CA ALA A 269 12.05 6.82 -15.06
C ALA A 269 12.67 5.86 -14.04
N ALA A 270 13.48 4.91 -14.53
CA ALA A 270 14.13 3.91 -13.70
C ALA A 270 14.94 4.57 -12.58
N ALA A 271 14.95 3.95 -11.39
CA ALA A 271 15.84 4.36 -10.31
C ALA A 271 17.29 3.94 -10.59
N THR A 272 18.23 4.55 -9.87
CA THR A 272 19.65 4.20 -9.94
C THR A 272 19.93 2.76 -9.49
N ASP A 273 19.16 2.24 -8.53
CA ASP A 273 19.23 0.83 -8.12
C ASP A 273 18.32 -0.06 -9.00
N GLU A 274 18.88 -0.61 -10.07
CA GLU A 274 18.15 -1.49 -11.01
C GLU A 274 17.50 -2.71 -10.32
N ALA A 275 18.12 -3.24 -9.26
CA ALA A 275 17.60 -4.41 -8.54
C ALA A 275 16.34 -4.06 -7.73
N LYS A 276 16.14 -2.78 -7.44
CA LYS A 276 15.01 -2.25 -6.67
C LYS A 276 14.05 -1.41 -7.50
N ASP A 277 14.36 -1.12 -8.76
CA ASP A 277 13.50 -0.35 -9.68
C ASP A 277 12.03 -0.79 -9.60
N GLN A 278 11.17 0.16 -9.24
CA GLN A 278 9.74 -0.03 -9.03
C GLN A 278 8.88 0.66 -10.08
N THR A 279 9.47 1.24 -11.13
CA THR A 279 8.73 1.92 -12.21
C THR A 279 7.63 1.07 -12.83
N TYR A 280 7.86 -0.23 -13.01
CA TYR A 280 6.84 -1.16 -13.51
C TYR A 280 5.57 -1.18 -12.65
N MET A 281 5.73 -1.16 -11.31
CA MET A 281 4.59 -1.16 -10.37
C MET A 281 3.88 0.20 -10.29
N LEU A 282 4.55 1.26 -10.74
CA LEU A 282 4.05 2.64 -10.80
C LEU A 282 3.58 3.03 -12.21
N SER A 283 3.72 2.16 -13.21
CA SER A 283 3.46 2.47 -14.62
C SER A 283 2.03 3.00 -14.89
N GLY A 284 1.06 2.59 -14.07
CA GLY A 284 -0.33 3.04 -14.11
C GLY A 284 -0.60 4.41 -13.47
N VAL A 285 0.39 5.05 -12.84
CA VAL A 285 0.21 6.34 -12.16
C VAL A 285 0.03 7.47 -13.17
N ARG A 286 -1.06 8.24 -13.05
CA ARG A 286 -1.42 9.31 -13.99
C ARG A 286 -0.37 10.43 -14.03
N PRO A 287 -0.08 11.04 -15.19
CA PRO A 287 0.90 12.13 -15.28
C PRO A 287 0.63 13.31 -14.33
N GLN A 288 -0.64 13.69 -14.14
CA GLN A 288 -1.02 14.75 -13.20
C GLN A 288 -0.68 14.39 -11.75
N THR A 289 -0.84 13.11 -11.38
CA THR A 289 -0.42 12.58 -10.08
C THR A 289 1.10 12.65 -9.95
N LEU A 290 1.86 12.27 -10.99
CA LEU A 290 3.33 12.30 -10.97
C LEU A 290 3.91 13.68 -10.68
N ALA A 291 3.27 14.75 -11.15
CA ALA A 291 3.71 16.13 -10.90
C ALA A 291 3.80 16.48 -9.40
N ARG A 292 3.08 15.74 -8.55
CA ARG A 292 3.06 15.92 -7.10
C ARG A 292 3.79 14.83 -6.32
N LEU A 293 4.38 13.85 -7.01
CA LEU A 293 5.11 12.76 -6.34
C LEU A 293 6.59 13.09 -6.18
N ARG A 294 7.14 12.67 -5.03
CA ARG A 294 8.57 12.64 -4.76
C ARG A 294 9.02 11.23 -4.43
N PHE A 295 10.21 10.88 -4.89
CA PHE A 295 10.87 9.61 -4.62
C PHE A 295 12.25 9.87 -4.01
N PRO A 296 12.36 10.12 -2.69
CA PRO A 296 13.62 10.50 -2.06
C PRO A 296 14.74 9.45 -2.19
N LEU A 297 14.37 8.20 -2.51
CA LEU A 297 15.32 7.09 -2.64
C LEU A 297 15.80 6.85 -4.07
N ALA A 298 15.41 7.69 -5.02
CA ALA A 298 15.62 7.47 -6.45
C ALA A 298 17.09 7.24 -6.85
N ASP A 299 18.00 7.94 -6.16
CA ASP A 299 19.43 7.93 -6.42
C ASP A 299 20.23 7.14 -5.37
N LEU A 300 19.53 6.38 -4.53
CA LEU A 300 20.14 5.58 -3.47
C LEU A 300 20.05 4.09 -3.77
N THR A 301 21.11 3.37 -3.42
CA THR A 301 21.09 1.91 -3.40
C THR A 301 20.47 1.41 -2.10
N LYS A 302 19.86 0.21 -2.12
CA LYS A 302 19.28 -0.38 -0.91
C LYS A 302 20.26 -0.49 0.27
N PRO A 303 21.54 -0.88 0.08
CA PRO A 303 22.53 -0.83 1.16
C PRO A 303 22.69 0.57 1.75
N ARG A 304 22.77 1.60 0.91
CA ARG A 304 22.89 2.99 1.37
C ARG A 304 21.69 3.44 2.19
N VAL A 305 20.48 3.05 1.79
CA VAL A 305 19.26 3.32 2.57
C VAL A 305 19.33 2.68 3.97
N ARG A 306 19.86 1.45 4.09
CA ARG A 306 20.04 0.81 5.40
C ARG A 306 21.10 1.50 6.26
N GLU A 307 22.18 1.99 5.66
CA GLU A 307 23.20 2.78 6.37
C GLU A 307 22.63 4.07 6.93
N LEU A 308 21.83 4.81 6.14
CA LEU A 308 21.15 6.02 6.60
C LEU A 308 20.20 5.73 7.77
N ALA A 309 19.42 4.65 7.67
CA ALA A 309 18.54 4.22 8.75
C ALA A 309 19.31 3.89 10.04
N ALA A 310 20.45 3.20 9.93
CA ALA A 310 21.29 2.87 11.08
C ALA A 310 21.96 4.12 11.68
N ALA A 311 22.45 5.05 10.85
CA ALA A 311 23.05 6.30 11.29
C ALA A 311 22.06 7.20 12.04
N ALA A 312 20.78 7.15 11.66
CA ALA A 312 19.69 7.86 12.32
C ALA A 312 19.03 7.07 13.48
N ASP A 313 19.64 5.97 13.92
CA ASP A 313 19.15 5.09 14.99
C ASP A 313 17.70 4.60 14.80
N LEU A 314 17.30 4.38 13.54
CA LEU A 314 15.96 3.90 13.23
C LEU A 314 15.86 2.38 13.48
N PRO A 315 14.92 1.89 14.30
CA PRO A 315 14.81 0.48 14.67
C PRO A 315 14.47 -0.45 13.49
N VAL A 316 14.09 0.12 12.35
CA VAL A 316 13.75 -0.61 11.12
C VAL A 316 14.94 -0.89 10.22
N ALA A 317 16.16 -0.42 10.56
CA ALA A 317 17.36 -0.58 9.73
C ALA A 317 17.65 -2.05 9.34
N SER A 318 17.41 -2.99 10.26
CA SER A 318 17.61 -4.43 10.06
C SER A 318 16.35 -5.19 9.63
N LYS A 319 15.20 -4.51 9.52
CA LYS A 319 13.91 -5.15 9.21
C LYS A 319 13.93 -5.78 7.82
N ILE A 320 13.42 -7.01 7.74
CA ILE A 320 13.27 -7.75 6.48
C ILE A 320 12.11 -7.14 5.69
N GLU A 321 12.29 -6.99 4.37
CA GLU A 321 11.26 -6.47 3.47
C GLU A 321 10.13 -7.51 3.25
N SER A 322 8.89 -7.03 3.15
CA SER A 322 7.78 -7.89 2.69
C SER A 322 7.96 -8.21 1.20
N GLN A 323 7.81 -9.47 0.82
CA GLN A 323 8.03 -9.97 -0.56
C GLN A 323 6.76 -10.51 -1.22
N ASP A 324 5.62 -10.51 -0.52
CA ASP A 324 4.34 -11.05 -1.01
C ASP A 324 3.31 -9.93 -1.29
N LEU A 325 2.22 -10.28 -1.98
CA LEU A 325 1.07 -9.39 -2.11
C LEU A 325 0.54 -9.05 -0.70
N CYS A 326 0.29 -7.78 -0.43
CA CYS A 326 -0.05 -7.31 0.92
C CYS A 326 -1.25 -8.02 1.55
N PHE A 327 -2.23 -8.43 0.74
CA PHE A 327 -3.43 -9.14 1.18
C PHE A 327 -3.29 -10.68 1.20
N LEU A 328 -2.20 -11.23 0.67
CA LEU A 328 -1.86 -12.66 0.78
C LEU A 328 -0.85 -12.92 1.91
N ALA A 329 -0.51 -11.92 2.72
CA ALA A 329 0.60 -12.00 3.66
C ALA A 329 0.49 -13.21 4.60
N GLY A 330 1.32 -14.24 4.39
CA GLY A 330 1.29 -15.48 5.17
C GLY A 330 0.29 -16.54 4.68
N GLU A 331 -0.59 -16.21 3.75
CA GLU A 331 -1.54 -17.11 3.13
C GLU A 331 -1.15 -17.50 1.70
N GLY A 332 -1.37 -18.75 1.30
CA GLY A 332 -1.21 -19.17 -0.09
C GLY A 332 -2.35 -18.68 -1.00
N LYS A 333 -2.03 -18.19 -2.20
CA LYS A 333 -2.97 -17.76 -3.26
C LYS A 333 -4.20 -18.67 -3.40
N ARG A 334 -4.01 -20.00 -3.38
CA ARG A 334 -5.08 -20.98 -3.54
C ARG A 334 -6.12 -20.89 -2.41
N SER A 335 -5.67 -20.81 -1.16
CA SER A 335 -6.55 -20.65 0.00
C SER A 335 -7.31 -19.33 -0.09
N PHE A 336 -6.62 -18.27 -0.48
CA PHE A 336 -7.21 -16.94 -0.61
C PHE A 336 -8.32 -16.91 -1.68
N LEU A 337 -8.05 -17.44 -2.87
CA LEU A 337 -9.01 -17.50 -3.97
C LEU A 337 -10.23 -18.37 -3.64
N LYS A 338 -10.05 -19.42 -2.83
CA LYS A 338 -11.16 -20.23 -2.33
C LYS A 338 -12.05 -19.42 -1.38
N ARG A 339 -11.48 -18.76 -0.36
CA ARG A 339 -12.26 -17.99 0.63
C ARG A 339 -12.96 -16.77 0.03
N HIS A 340 -12.22 -15.98 -0.76
CA HIS A 340 -12.68 -14.67 -1.23
C HIS A 340 -13.31 -14.71 -2.62
N GLY A 341 -13.10 -15.79 -3.37
CA GLY A 341 -13.62 -15.94 -4.74
C GLY A 341 -14.52 -17.14 -4.96
N GLY A 342 -14.72 -18.01 -3.97
CA GLY A 342 -15.46 -19.26 -4.15
C GLY A 342 -14.83 -20.19 -5.19
N LEU A 343 -13.55 -20.01 -5.52
CA LEU A 343 -12.83 -20.81 -6.49
C LEU A 343 -12.41 -22.14 -5.85
N GLU A 344 -13.39 -23.04 -5.75
CA GLU A 344 -13.21 -24.37 -5.17
C GLU A 344 -12.32 -25.27 -6.04
N ASP A 345 -11.66 -26.22 -5.36
CA ASP A 345 -10.91 -27.26 -6.03
C ASP A 345 -11.85 -28.13 -6.85
N ARG A 346 -11.68 -28.11 -8.17
CA ARG A 346 -12.43 -28.94 -9.10
C ARG A 346 -11.48 -29.65 -10.05
N THR A 347 -11.61 -30.97 -10.13
CA THR A 347 -10.83 -31.78 -11.07
C THR A 347 -11.04 -31.27 -12.50
N GLY A 348 -9.94 -30.98 -13.19
CA GLY A 348 -9.89 -30.52 -14.57
C GLY A 348 -8.80 -31.24 -15.34
N GLN A 349 -8.86 -31.17 -16.67
CA GLN A 349 -7.93 -31.89 -17.54
C GLN A 349 -6.73 -31.02 -17.89
N ILE A 350 -5.53 -31.59 -17.79
CA ILE A 350 -4.34 -31.05 -18.43
C ILE A 350 -4.26 -31.66 -19.83
N VAL A 351 -4.19 -30.82 -20.86
CA VAL A 351 -4.16 -31.25 -22.26
C VAL A 351 -2.93 -30.70 -23.00
N ASP A 352 -2.44 -31.41 -24.00
CA ASP A 352 -1.39 -30.91 -24.90
C ASP A 352 -1.95 -29.98 -26.00
N GLY A 353 -1.08 -29.52 -26.91
CA GLY A 353 -1.46 -28.68 -28.05
C GLY A 353 -2.44 -29.33 -29.03
N ASP A 354 -2.43 -30.67 -29.11
CA ASP A 354 -3.34 -31.47 -29.95
C ASP A 354 -4.67 -31.79 -29.23
N GLY A 355 -4.80 -31.38 -27.97
CA GLY A 355 -5.97 -31.62 -27.13
C GLY A 355 -6.01 -33.01 -26.49
N ARG A 356 -4.91 -33.79 -26.55
CA ARG A 356 -4.82 -35.07 -25.83
C ARG A 356 -4.67 -34.81 -24.35
N VAL A 357 -5.39 -35.59 -23.54
CA VAL A 357 -5.30 -35.51 -22.08
C VAL A 357 -3.99 -36.14 -21.62
N VAL A 358 -3.18 -35.36 -20.90
CA VAL A 358 -1.87 -35.76 -20.38
C VAL A 358 -1.81 -35.80 -18.86
N GLY A 359 -2.89 -35.37 -18.18
CA GLY A 359 -3.00 -35.43 -16.73
C GLY A 359 -4.25 -34.71 -16.22
N GLU A 360 -4.33 -34.56 -14.90
CA GLU A 360 -5.41 -33.88 -14.21
C GLU A 360 -4.88 -32.83 -13.24
N HIS A 361 -5.71 -31.85 -12.89
CA HIS A 361 -5.38 -30.80 -11.94
C HIS A 361 -6.57 -30.40 -11.06
N ARG A 362 -6.31 -29.65 -9.99
CA ARG A 362 -7.32 -29.21 -9.00
C ARG A 362 -7.90 -27.82 -9.30
N GLY A 363 -8.19 -27.54 -10.57
CA GLY A 363 -8.75 -26.26 -11.02
C GLY A 363 -7.74 -25.36 -11.74
N PHE A 364 -8.18 -24.72 -12.83
CA PHE A 364 -7.31 -23.96 -13.74
C PHE A 364 -6.70 -22.71 -13.09
N HIS A 365 -7.38 -22.11 -12.12
CA HIS A 365 -6.96 -20.89 -11.41
C HIS A 365 -5.65 -21.05 -10.60
N ASN A 366 -5.24 -22.30 -10.36
CA ASN A 366 -3.97 -22.62 -9.73
C ASN A 366 -2.76 -22.41 -10.66
N PHE A 367 -2.99 -22.27 -11.96
CA PHE A 367 -1.95 -22.18 -12.98
C PHE A 367 -1.81 -20.76 -13.52
N THR A 368 -0.60 -20.44 -13.96
CA THR A 368 -0.27 -19.17 -14.63
C THR A 368 0.49 -19.48 -15.92
N ILE A 369 0.22 -18.72 -16.99
CA ILE A 369 0.91 -18.91 -18.27
C ILE A 369 2.43 -18.78 -18.08
N GLY A 370 3.18 -19.70 -18.68
CA GLY A 370 4.63 -19.81 -18.52
C GLY A 370 5.08 -20.58 -17.27
N GLN A 371 4.17 -21.01 -16.40
CA GLN A 371 4.49 -21.86 -15.26
C GLN A 371 5.06 -23.20 -15.73
N ARG A 372 6.20 -23.60 -15.16
CA ARG A 372 6.84 -24.91 -15.36
C ARG A 372 6.68 -25.84 -14.17
N ARG A 373 6.85 -25.32 -12.95
CA ARG A 373 6.81 -26.11 -11.70
C ARG A 373 5.37 -26.35 -11.26
N GLY A 374 5.12 -27.47 -10.58
CA GLY A 374 3.80 -27.77 -10.00
C GLY A 374 2.73 -28.17 -11.02
N ILE A 375 3.10 -28.56 -12.24
CA ILE A 375 2.17 -29.13 -13.23
C ILE A 375 1.75 -30.56 -12.86
N GLY A 376 2.62 -31.31 -12.17
CA GLY A 376 2.30 -32.66 -11.71
C GLY A 376 2.36 -33.74 -12.79
N ILE A 377 2.94 -33.42 -13.96
CA ILE A 377 3.20 -34.37 -15.05
C ILE A 377 4.71 -34.62 -15.11
N GLY A 378 5.13 -35.88 -15.07
CA GLY A 378 6.52 -36.30 -15.14
C GLY A 378 6.76 -37.33 -16.23
N GLY A 379 8.05 -37.69 -16.47
CA GLY A 379 8.42 -38.76 -17.40
C GLY A 379 8.70 -38.35 -18.86
N GLY A 380 8.84 -37.04 -19.14
CA GLY A 380 9.15 -36.52 -20.47
C GLY A 380 9.82 -35.14 -20.44
N ASP A 381 9.85 -34.46 -21.60
CA ASP A 381 10.42 -33.12 -21.75
C ASP A 381 9.72 -32.07 -20.84
N PRO A 382 10.42 -30.99 -20.46
CA PRO A 382 9.82 -29.95 -19.62
C PRO A 382 8.59 -29.29 -20.26
N LEU A 383 7.45 -29.44 -19.58
CA LEU A 383 6.19 -28.80 -19.97
C LEU A 383 6.00 -27.43 -19.33
N TYR A 384 5.30 -26.57 -20.05
CA TYR A 384 4.93 -25.22 -19.63
C TYR A 384 3.44 -24.98 -19.87
N VAL A 385 2.78 -24.25 -18.96
CA VAL A 385 1.39 -23.82 -19.15
C VAL A 385 1.31 -22.79 -20.28
N LEU A 386 0.67 -23.15 -21.39
CA LEU A 386 0.48 -22.28 -22.55
C LEU A 386 -0.74 -21.38 -22.43
N ARG A 387 -1.84 -21.92 -21.89
CA ARG A 387 -3.07 -21.18 -21.60
C ARG A 387 -3.94 -21.93 -20.59
N THR A 388 -4.85 -21.21 -19.96
CA THR A 388 -5.90 -21.72 -19.08
C THR A 388 -7.25 -21.47 -19.74
N ASP A 389 -8.17 -22.42 -19.60
CA ASP A 389 -9.56 -22.28 -20.04
C ASP A 389 -10.48 -22.43 -18.83
N ALA A 390 -11.05 -21.30 -18.42
CA ALA A 390 -11.97 -21.23 -17.30
C ALA A 390 -13.30 -21.93 -17.57
N ARG A 391 -13.79 -21.87 -18.82
CA ARG A 391 -15.11 -22.42 -19.20
C ARG A 391 -15.10 -23.95 -19.18
N SER A 392 -14.04 -24.55 -19.72
CA SER A 392 -13.90 -26.02 -19.75
C SER A 392 -13.10 -26.60 -18.58
N ASN A 393 -12.58 -25.76 -17.67
CA ASN A 393 -11.67 -26.14 -16.58
C ASN A 393 -10.48 -26.96 -17.10
N ARG A 394 -9.81 -26.44 -18.13
CA ARG A 394 -8.65 -27.08 -18.77
C ARG A 394 -7.39 -26.25 -18.62
N VAL A 395 -6.26 -26.92 -18.58
CA VAL A 395 -4.92 -26.32 -18.65
C VAL A 395 -4.22 -26.89 -19.87
N VAL A 396 -3.81 -26.03 -20.79
CA VAL A 396 -3.07 -26.46 -21.99
C VAL A 396 -1.58 -26.33 -21.70
N VAL A 397 -0.83 -27.40 -21.96
CA VAL A 397 0.62 -27.46 -21.76
C VAL A 397 1.35 -27.79 -23.07
N GLY A 398 2.61 -27.39 -23.14
CA GLY A 398 3.48 -27.73 -24.27
C GLY A 398 4.92 -27.35 -24.00
N SER A 399 5.72 -27.28 -25.06
CA SER A 399 7.13 -26.95 -24.98
C SER A 399 7.34 -25.47 -24.67
N ARG A 400 8.59 -25.11 -24.33
CA ARG A 400 8.97 -23.71 -24.19
C ARG A 400 8.78 -22.92 -25.50
N ASN A 401 8.98 -23.55 -26.65
CA ASN A 401 8.87 -22.87 -27.94
C ASN A 401 7.42 -22.49 -28.25
N ASP A 402 6.44 -23.25 -27.76
CA ASP A 402 5.01 -22.96 -27.95
C ASP A 402 4.55 -21.70 -27.18
N LEU A 403 5.33 -21.26 -26.18
CA LEU A 403 5.12 -19.99 -25.47
C LEU A 403 5.62 -18.77 -26.25
N ALA A 404 6.43 -18.95 -27.29
CA ALA A 404 7.05 -17.85 -28.00
C ALA A 404 5.98 -16.95 -28.63
N ARG A 405 6.00 -15.66 -28.29
CA ARG A 405 5.14 -14.64 -28.89
C ARG A 405 6.01 -13.49 -29.37
N ARG A 406 5.89 -13.17 -30.67
CA ARG A 406 6.50 -11.97 -31.27
C ARG A 406 5.51 -10.81 -31.42
N ARG A 407 4.22 -11.09 -31.26
CA ARG A 407 3.14 -10.10 -31.31
C ARG A 407 2.34 -10.24 -30.03
N VAL A 408 2.13 -9.14 -29.32
CA VAL A 408 1.35 -9.13 -28.07
C VAL A 408 0.18 -8.18 -28.25
N ARG A 409 -1.03 -8.68 -28.03
CA ARG A 409 -2.22 -7.83 -28.03
C ARG A 409 -2.41 -7.26 -26.64
N VAL A 410 -2.53 -5.94 -26.55
CA VAL A 410 -2.78 -5.24 -25.29
C VAL A 410 -4.08 -4.44 -25.40
N ARG A 411 -4.70 -4.19 -24.26
CA ARG A 411 -5.94 -3.41 -24.12
C ARG A 411 -5.79 -2.35 -23.05
N ASP A 412 -6.72 -1.39 -23.05
CA ASP A 412 -6.76 -0.28 -22.08
C ASP A 412 -5.41 0.44 -22.03
N ALA A 413 -4.82 0.66 -23.21
CA ALA A 413 -3.50 1.25 -23.32
C ALA A 413 -3.58 2.76 -23.13
N LEU A 414 -2.65 3.29 -22.34
CA LEU A 414 -2.40 4.73 -22.22
C LEU A 414 -0.98 5.01 -22.69
N LEU A 415 -0.88 5.75 -23.80
CA LEU A 415 0.36 6.27 -24.35
C LEU A 415 0.50 7.74 -23.94
N ARG A 416 1.56 8.08 -23.22
CA ARG A 416 1.89 9.46 -22.80
C ARG A 416 2.66 10.20 -23.89
N ARG A 417 3.36 9.44 -24.72
CA ARG A 417 4.04 9.90 -25.94
C ARG A 417 3.52 9.08 -27.13
N PRO A 418 3.69 9.57 -28.37
CA PRO A 418 3.38 8.78 -29.56
C PRO A 418 4.09 7.42 -29.53
N GLY A 419 3.44 6.40 -30.11
CA GLY A 419 3.89 5.00 -30.04
C GLY A 419 5.24 4.75 -30.70
N ASP A 420 5.64 5.58 -31.66
CA ASP A 420 6.95 5.51 -32.32
C ASP A 420 8.12 5.88 -31.39
N ARG A 421 7.85 6.50 -30.23
CA ARG A 421 8.83 6.68 -29.14
C ARG A 421 8.97 5.45 -28.25
N VAL A 422 8.08 4.47 -28.34
CA VAL A 422 8.20 3.24 -27.55
C VAL A 422 9.28 2.36 -28.19
N ASP A 423 10.43 2.22 -27.53
CA ASP A 423 11.55 1.41 -28.01
C ASP A 423 11.59 0.01 -27.39
N ARG A 424 10.98 -0.15 -26.20
CA ARG A 424 10.97 -1.43 -25.46
C ARG A 424 9.74 -1.59 -24.58
N VAL A 425 9.43 -2.84 -24.25
CA VAL A 425 8.35 -3.22 -23.35
C VAL A 425 8.81 -4.18 -22.26
N LYS A 426 8.36 -3.95 -21.03
CA LYS A 426 8.52 -4.87 -19.91
C LYS A 426 7.16 -5.53 -19.61
N LEU A 427 7.08 -6.83 -19.89
CA LEU A 427 5.84 -7.62 -19.78
C LEU A 427 5.65 -8.30 -18.41
N ARG A 428 6.67 -8.22 -17.54
CA ARG A 428 6.65 -8.73 -16.16
C ARG A 428 7.64 -7.95 -15.28
N TYR A 429 7.32 -7.79 -14.00
CA TYR A 429 8.11 -6.98 -13.08
C TYR A 429 9.63 -7.30 -13.04
N ARG A 430 9.99 -8.58 -12.95
CA ARG A 430 11.40 -9.03 -12.89
C ARG A 430 11.88 -9.65 -14.21
N SER A 431 11.32 -9.23 -15.34
CA SER A 431 11.88 -9.57 -16.66
C SER A 431 12.72 -8.44 -17.21
N ARG A 432 13.68 -8.78 -18.08
CA ARG A 432 14.32 -7.77 -18.93
C ARG A 432 13.29 -7.13 -19.86
N PRO A 433 13.43 -5.84 -20.19
CA PRO A 433 12.70 -5.24 -21.30
C PRO A 433 13.05 -5.95 -22.63
N ILE A 434 12.11 -5.91 -23.57
CA ILE A 434 12.26 -6.46 -24.92
C ILE A 434 12.01 -5.32 -25.90
N ASP A 435 12.91 -5.14 -26.85
CA ASP A 435 12.74 -4.12 -27.89
C ASP A 435 11.44 -4.37 -28.66
N CYS A 436 10.67 -3.31 -28.91
CA CYS A 436 9.39 -3.40 -29.56
C CYS A 436 9.03 -2.17 -30.39
N GLU A 437 8.12 -2.35 -31.34
CA GLU A 437 7.52 -1.28 -32.12
C GLU A 437 6.03 -1.15 -31.78
N VAL A 438 5.56 0.09 -31.68
CA VAL A 438 4.15 0.44 -31.46
C VAL A 438 3.78 1.58 -32.42
N THR A 439 2.64 1.48 -33.09
CA THR A 439 2.17 2.55 -33.98
C THR A 439 0.81 3.05 -33.53
N ALA A 440 0.79 4.16 -32.80
CA ALA A 440 -0.42 4.84 -32.36
C ALA A 440 -0.09 6.27 -31.91
N PRO A 441 -1.01 7.24 -32.02
CA PRO A 441 -0.81 8.57 -31.43
C PRO A 441 -0.78 8.48 -29.89
N ALA A 442 -0.27 9.52 -29.23
CA ALA A 442 -0.43 9.66 -27.78
C ALA A 442 -1.93 9.67 -27.40
N GLY A 443 -2.27 9.13 -26.23
CA GLY A 443 -3.63 9.07 -25.71
C GLY A 443 -4.07 7.67 -25.28
N ARG A 444 -5.37 7.51 -25.09
CA ARG A 444 -6.00 6.24 -24.69
C ARG A 444 -6.41 5.44 -25.90
N HIS A 445 -6.13 4.14 -25.86
CA HIS A 445 -6.46 3.19 -26.91
C HIS A 445 -7.16 1.96 -26.31
N PRO A 446 -8.31 1.53 -26.86
CA PRO A 446 -8.99 0.34 -26.37
C PRO A 446 -8.18 -0.94 -26.62
N GLU A 447 -7.44 -0.98 -27.72
CA GLU A 447 -6.58 -2.11 -28.11
C GLU A 447 -5.40 -1.63 -28.94
N LEU A 448 -4.23 -2.25 -28.75
CA LEU A 448 -3.02 -2.08 -29.56
C LEU A 448 -2.30 -3.41 -29.75
N TRP A 449 -1.47 -3.48 -30.78
CA TRP A 449 -0.51 -4.57 -30.99
C TRP A 449 0.91 -4.06 -30.74
N LEU A 450 1.70 -4.86 -30.03
CA LEU A 450 3.12 -4.65 -29.83
C LEU A 450 3.88 -5.67 -30.68
N GLU A 451 4.76 -5.19 -31.57
CA GLU A 451 5.65 -6.04 -32.37
C GLU A 451 6.99 -6.16 -31.64
N LEU A 452 7.40 -7.36 -31.27
CA LEU A 452 8.63 -7.60 -30.50
C LEU A 452 9.79 -8.00 -31.40
N ALA A 453 10.97 -7.44 -31.15
CA ALA A 453 12.20 -7.77 -31.88
C ALA A 453 12.65 -9.23 -31.66
N GLU A 454 12.30 -9.80 -30.51
CA GLU A 454 12.56 -11.18 -30.13
C GLU A 454 11.34 -11.80 -29.42
N PRO A 455 11.18 -13.14 -29.40
CA PRO A 455 10.03 -13.76 -28.78
C PRO A 455 10.02 -13.55 -27.25
N ALA A 456 8.90 -13.06 -26.74
CA ALA A 456 8.57 -13.14 -25.32
C ALA A 456 8.02 -14.52 -24.97
N TYR A 457 8.26 -14.95 -23.73
CA TYR A 457 7.78 -16.23 -23.20
C TYR A 457 6.96 -15.98 -21.93
N GLY A 458 5.82 -16.66 -21.79
CA GLY A 458 4.97 -16.51 -20.60
C GLY A 458 4.18 -15.20 -20.56
N VAL A 459 3.78 -14.69 -21.73
CA VAL A 459 2.92 -13.51 -21.87
C VAL A 459 1.54 -13.84 -21.31
N ALA A 460 1.27 -13.39 -20.08
CA ALA A 460 0.07 -13.78 -19.34
C ALA A 460 -1.02 -12.68 -19.43
N PRO A 461 -2.22 -12.97 -19.98
CA PRO A 461 -3.32 -12.04 -19.98
C PRO A 461 -3.67 -11.54 -18.57
N GLY A 462 -3.90 -10.24 -18.44
CA GLY A 462 -4.10 -9.55 -17.16
C GLY A 462 -2.83 -8.97 -16.53
N GLN A 463 -1.64 -9.37 -16.97
CA GLN A 463 -0.41 -8.68 -16.57
C GLN A 463 -0.28 -7.32 -17.28
N THR A 464 0.63 -6.49 -16.78
CA THR A 464 0.89 -5.15 -17.31
C THR A 464 1.97 -5.22 -18.40
N ALA A 465 1.72 -4.55 -19.52
CA ALA A 465 2.76 -4.17 -20.47
C ALA A 465 3.20 -2.75 -20.13
N CYS A 466 4.42 -2.61 -19.61
CA CYS A 466 5.04 -1.31 -19.31
C CYS A 466 5.83 -0.85 -20.54
N LEU A 467 5.37 0.21 -21.20
CA LEU A 467 5.89 0.71 -22.47
C LEU A 467 6.91 1.81 -22.19
N MET A 468 8.09 1.70 -22.80
CA MET A 468 9.25 2.48 -22.40
C MET A 468 9.95 3.14 -23.59
N ASP A 469 10.62 4.26 -23.31
CA ASP A 469 11.52 5.01 -24.18
C ASP A 469 12.86 5.13 -23.41
N GLY A 470 13.79 4.23 -23.68
CA GLY A 470 14.99 4.06 -22.86
C GLY A 470 14.65 3.71 -21.41
N GLU A 471 14.94 4.61 -20.47
CA GLU A 471 14.64 4.45 -19.05
C GLU A 471 13.27 5.01 -18.64
N MET A 472 12.59 5.74 -19.53
CA MET A 472 11.32 6.40 -19.27
C MET A 472 10.14 5.47 -19.50
N VAL A 473 9.12 5.54 -18.64
CA VAL A 473 7.81 4.91 -18.86
C VAL A 473 6.92 5.87 -19.63
N VAL A 474 6.80 5.64 -20.94
CA VAL A 474 5.97 6.44 -21.85
C VAL A 474 4.58 5.87 -22.04
N GLY A 475 4.27 4.72 -21.45
CA GLY A 475 2.91 4.20 -21.45
C GLY A 475 2.74 2.92 -20.65
N HIS A 476 1.50 2.48 -20.53
CA HIS A 476 1.18 1.18 -19.97
C HIS A 476 -0.09 0.62 -20.63
N ALA A 477 -0.24 -0.71 -20.58
CA ALA A 477 -1.43 -1.39 -21.05
C ALA A 477 -1.64 -2.71 -20.30
N THR A 478 -2.82 -3.32 -20.46
CA THR A 478 -3.11 -4.66 -19.94
C THR A 478 -2.94 -5.69 -21.05
N ILE A 479 -2.16 -6.74 -20.81
CA ILE A 479 -1.96 -7.84 -21.77
C ILE A 479 -3.29 -8.59 -21.96
N ALA A 480 -3.67 -8.79 -23.22
CA ALA A 480 -4.94 -9.42 -23.60
C ALA A 480 -4.77 -10.79 -24.26
N ALA A 481 -3.76 -10.98 -25.13
CA ALA A 481 -3.44 -12.26 -25.77
C ALA A 481 -1.99 -12.33 -26.27
#